data_AF-A0A2N8TAS9-F1
#
_entry.id   AF-A0A2N8TAS9-F1
#
_cell.length_a   1.000
_cell.length_b   1.000
_cell.length_c   1.000
_cell.angle_alpha   90.00
_cell.angle_beta   90.00
_cell.angle_gamma   90.00
#
_symmetry.space_group_name_H-M   'P 1'
#
loop_
_entity.id
_entity.type
_entity.pdbx_description
1 polymer ?
#
loop_
_entity_poly.entity_id
_entity_poly.type
_entity_poly.pdbx_seq_one_letter_code
_entity_poly.pdbx_strand_id
1 'polypeptide(L)'
;MRGGLRGGVPGPARAVAGDKSRVLLTALLLDAGRAVSVESLRDALWGGAPPVSAQASLHNHIARLRRLLDDPGRLLTVPSGYVLRIDEGELDVHVFDAHVAEARAAHTGQDWERVVRVCADALALWRGAPLAGLPPEVGGYAFAQRLREARLLLLEWRYDAELALGGPRLNELVPELAVLTGEYPLREGFYRQLMLALHRTGRQAEALAVHRDLRTRLVGQLGVEPGPGVREAHVAVLR
;
A
#
# COMPACT_ATOMS: atom_id res chain seq x y z
N MET A 1 5.71 -1.13 4.61
CA MET A 1 5.01 0.03 5.20
C MET A 1 4.58 -0.18 6.66
N ARG A 2 5.52 -0.58 7.53
CA ARG A 2 5.42 -0.22 8.95
C ARG A 2 6.19 1.08 9.03
N GLY A 3 5.54 2.22 9.28
CA GLY A 3 6.12 3.57 9.20
C GLY A 3 7.49 3.64 9.89
N GLY A 4 8.54 3.46 9.11
CA GLY A 4 9.87 3.18 9.60
C GLY A 4 10.86 3.83 8.67
N LEU A 5 11.71 4.66 9.24
CA LEU A 5 12.73 5.41 8.52
C LEU A 5 13.79 4.46 7.99
N ARG A 6 14.07 4.54 6.69
CA ARG A 6 15.37 4.10 6.15
C ARG A 6 16.32 5.28 6.36
N GLY A 7 17.14 5.24 7.41
CA GLY A 7 18.26 6.17 7.52
C GLY A 7 19.20 5.95 6.33
N GLY A 8 19.69 7.03 5.72
CA GLY A 8 20.44 7.08 4.45
C GLY A 8 21.81 6.38 4.39
N VAL A 9 21.99 5.23 5.02
CA VAL A 9 23.09 4.29 4.81
C VAL A 9 22.45 2.89 4.80
N PRO A 10 22.89 1.92 3.97
CA PRO A 10 22.43 0.53 4.10
C PRO A 10 22.88 -0.04 5.45
N GLY A 11 22.12 0.28 6.50
CA GLY A 11 22.28 -0.18 7.86
C GLY A 11 21.02 -0.93 8.29
N PRO A 12 21.14 -1.82 9.28
CA PRO A 12 20.01 -2.59 9.77
C PRO A 12 18.91 -1.64 10.28
N ALA A 13 17.66 -1.93 9.91
CA ALA A 13 16.50 -1.20 10.41
C ALA A 13 16.54 -1.17 11.95
N ARG A 14 16.67 0.02 12.53
CA ARG A 14 16.68 0.15 13.99
C ARG A 14 15.28 -0.05 14.53
N ALA A 15 15.12 -1.09 15.35
CA ALA A 15 13.86 -1.35 16.01
C ALA A 15 13.57 -0.24 17.02
N VAL A 16 12.42 0.41 16.89
CA VAL A 16 11.91 1.34 17.91
C VAL A 16 11.34 0.49 19.04
N ALA A 17 12.06 0.40 20.15
CA ALA A 17 11.63 -0.38 21.31
C ALA A 17 10.50 0.33 22.08
N GLY A 18 9.42 -0.41 22.36
CA GLY A 18 8.28 0.04 23.16
C GLY A 18 7.12 0.61 22.34
N ASP A 19 5.90 0.18 22.65
CA ASP A 19 4.70 0.49 21.85
C ASP A 19 4.40 1.99 21.81
N LYS A 20 4.57 2.72 22.91
CA LYS A 20 4.37 4.18 22.95
C LYS A 20 5.37 4.94 22.08
N SER A 21 6.63 4.50 22.00
CA SER A 21 7.62 5.13 21.11
C SER A 21 7.32 4.85 19.63
N ARG A 22 6.80 3.67 19.30
CA ARG A 22 6.32 3.33 17.95
C ARG A 22 5.09 4.15 17.55
N VAL A 23 4.14 4.32 18.47
CA VAL A 23 2.97 5.20 18.31
C VAL A 23 3.41 6.63 18.04
N LEU A 24 4.28 7.18 18.90
CA LEU A 24 4.74 8.56 18.76
C LEU A 24 5.45 8.81 17.44
N LEU A 25 6.39 7.92 17.05
CA LEU A 25 7.06 8.03 15.77
C LEU A 25 6.06 7.94 14.61
N THR A 26 5.08 7.03 14.68
CA THR A 26 4.09 6.89 13.61
C THR A 26 3.21 8.13 13.48
N ALA A 27 2.74 8.70 14.59
CA ALA A 27 1.97 9.94 14.57
C ALA A 27 2.75 11.09 13.91
N LEU A 28 4.05 11.20 14.19
CA LEU A 28 4.93 12.18 13.55
C LEU A 28 5.18 11.87 12.06
N LEU A 29 5.24 10.60 11.66
CA LEU A 29 5.48 10.20 10.26
C LEU A 29 4.23 10.34 9.38
N LEU A 30 3.02 10.21 9.94
CA LEU A 30 1.77 10.48 9.22
C LEU A 30 1.69 11.94 8.75
N ASP A 31 2.31 12.84 9.52
CA ASP A 31 2.43 14.26 9.22
C ASP A 31 3.90 14.69 9.03
N ALA A 32 4.71 13.83 8.38
CA ALA A 32 6.11 14.09 8.11
C ALA A 32 6.35 15.48 7.50
N GLY A 33 7.31 16.23 8.06
CA GLY A 33 7.63 17.60 7.65
C GLY A 33 6.63 18.68 8.12
N ARG A 34 5.50 18.31 8.72
CA ARG A 34 4.52 19.24 9.31
C ARG A 34 4.59 19.24 10.84
N ALA A 35 4.05 20.30 11.44
CA ALA A 35 3.97 20.40 12.89
C ALA A 35 2.81 19.57 13.43
N VAL A 36 3.10 18.69 14.39
CA VAL A 36 2.11 17.91 15.14
C VAL A 36 2.02 18.46 16.55
N SER A 37 0.80 18.76 17.00
CA SER A 37 0.58 19.40 18.30
C SER A 37 0.86 18.45 19.45
N VAL A 38 1.21 19.02 20.61
CA VAL A 38 1.37 18.25 21.86
C VAL A 38 0.09 17.49 22.20
N GLU A 39 -1.07 18.11 21.97
CA GLU A 39 -2.39 17.51 22.23
C GLU A 39 -2.62 16.29 21.31
N SER A 40 -2.39 16.41 20.01
CA SER A 40 -2.53 15.28 19.07
C SER A 40 -1.58 14.13 19.40
N LEU A 41 -0.34 14.43 19.82
CA LEU A 41 0.59 13.39 20.27
C LEU A 41 0.14 12.73 21.57
N ARG A 42 -0.47 13.48 22.49
CA ARG A 42 -1.06 12.92 23.71
C ARG A 42 -2.26 12.03 23.38
N ASP A 43 -3.13 12.46 22.48
CA ASP A 43 -4.29 11.68 22.07
C ASP A 43 -3.88 10.39 21.38
N ALA A 44 -2.91 10.45 20.47
CA ALA A 44 -2.35 9.24 19.85
C ALA A 44 -1.76 8.28 20.89
N LEU A 45 -1.12 8.81 21.94
CA LEU A 45 -0.52 8.00 23.00
C LEU A 45 -1.54 7.44 23.99
N TRP A 46 -2.59 8.18 24.37
CA TRP A 46 -3.44 7.84 25.52
C TRP A 46 -4.95 7.82 25.24
N GLY A 47 -5.38 8.06 24.00
CA GLY A 47 -6.78 7.94 23.60
C GLY A 47 -7.74 8.86 24.37
N GLY A 48 -7.29 10.06 24.74
CA GLY A 48 -8.09 11.01 25.53
C GLY A 48 -8.11 10.74 27.04
N ALA A 49 -7.42 9.70 27.53
CA ALA A 49 -7.25 9.42 28.97
C ALA A 49 -5.78 9.57 29.43
N PRO A 50 -5.16 10.76 29.30
CA PRO A 50 -3.76 10.95 29.67
C PRO A 50 -3.55 10.85 31.19
N PRO A 51 -2.48 10.18 31.66
CA PRO A 51 -2.12 10.22 33.08
C PRO A 51 -1.70 11.63 33.50
N VAL A 52 -1.71 11.91 34.80
CA VAL A 52 -1.22 13.19 35.37
C VAL A 52 0.22 13.50 34.92
N SER A 53 1.03 12.46 34.72
CA SER A 53 2.41 12.55 34.24
C SER A 53 2.57 12.60 32.71
N ALA A 54 1.50 12.77 31.94
CA ALA A 54 1.53 12.69 30.47
C ALA A 54 2.53 13.67 29.84
N GLN A 55 2.61 14.90 30.34
CA GLN A 55 3.55 15.90 29.83
C GLN A 55 5.01 15.48 30.05
N ALA A 56 5.36 15.03 31.26
CA ALA A 56 6.71 14.53 31.55
C ALA A 56 7.04 13.27 30.72
N SER A 57 6.05 12.38 30.58
CA SER A 57 6.17 11.14 29.80
C SER A 57 6.39 11.42 28.31
N LEU A 58 5.66 12.38 27.73
CA LEU A 58 5.85 12.81 26.34
C LEU A 58 7.27 13.34 26.11
N HIS A 59 7.76 14.22 26.98
CA HIS A 59 9.14 14.72 26.89
C HIS A 59 10.17 13.59 26.93
N ASN A 60 9.97 12.58 27.79
CA ASN A 60 10.84 11.41 27.86
C ASN A 60 10.81 10.58 26.56
N HIS A 61 9.63 10.39 25.96
CA HIS A 61 9.52 9.70 24.67
C HIS A 61 10.15 10.49 23.52
N ILE A 62 9.98 11.81 23.48
CA ILE A 62 10.62 12.70 22.50
C ILE A 62 12.15 12.66 22.65
N ALA A 63 12.67 12.74 23.87
CA ALA A 63 14.10 12.65 24.13
C ALA A 63 14.68 11.29 23.70
N ARG A 64 13.95 10.19 23.97
CA ARG A 64 14.33 8.86 23.49
C ARG A 64 14.33 8.78 21.97
N LEU A 65 13.32 9.36 21.32
CA LEU A 65 13.21 9.35 19.86
C LEU A 65 14.34 10.16 19.20
N ARG A 66 14.70 11.33 19.75
CA ARG A 66 15.87 12.10 19.30
C ARG A 66 17.16 11.30 19.33
N ARG A 67 17.39 10.54 20.40
CA ARG A 67 18.57 9.66 20.50
C ARG A 67 18.57 8.53 19.48
N LEU A 68 17.39 8.05 19.07
CA LEU A 68 17.28 6.98 18.08
C LEU A 68 17.58 7.47 16.65
N LEU A 69 17.22 8.72 16.36
CA LEU A 69 17.34 9.34 15.04
C LEU A 69 18.77 9.77 14.68
N ASP A 70 19.73 9.66 15.61
CA ASP A 70 21.15 10.03 15.48
C ASP A 70 21.45 11.48 15.02
N ASP A 71 20.42 12.29 14.79
CA ASP A 71 20.53 13.72 14.50
C ASP A 71 19.45 14.49 15.29
N PRO A 72 19.83 15.34 16.25
CA PRO A 72 18.89 16.15 17.03
C PRO A 72 18.11 17.15 16.16
N GLY A 73 18.62 17.51 14.97
CA GLY A 73 17.96 18.37 13.99
C GLY A 73 16.77 17.73 13.27
N ARG A 74 16.61 16.40 13.38
CA ARG A 74 15.49 15.68 12.75
C ARG A 74 14.16 15.89 13.46
N LEU A 75 14.16 15.98 14.79
CA LEU A 75 12.94 16.18 15.58
C LEU A 75 12.97 17.53 16.28
N LEU A 76 12.44 18.54 15.60
CA LEU A 76 12.43 19.92 16.05
C LEU A 76 11.25 20.19 16.97
N THR A 77 11.49 20.99 18.01
CA THR A 77 10.42 21.60 18.80
C THR A 77 10.11 22.95 18.18
N VAL A 78 8.83 23.19 17.90
CA VAL A 78 8.30 24.44 17.35
C VAL A 78 7.19 24.96 18.28
N PRO A 79 6.78 26.23 18.20
CA PRO A 79 5.73 26.77 19.07
C PRO A 79 4.42 25.97 19.06
N SER A 80 4.07 25.39 17.91
CA SER A 80 2.87 24.58 17.72
C SER A 80 3.02 23.09 18.09
N GLY A 81 4.22 22.63 18.50
CA GLY A 81 4.46 21.24 18.86
C GLY A 81 5.80 20.70 18.34
N TYR A 82 5.76 19.61 17.56
CA TYR A 82 6.96 18.95 17.05
C TYR A 82 6.90 18.72 15.54
N VAL A 83 8.05 18.85 14.88
CA VAL A 83 8.21 18.56 13.45
C VAL A 83 9.27 17.48 13.29
N LEU A 84 8.91 16.39 12.61
CA LEU A 84 9.87 15.36 12.18
C LEU A 84 10.28 15.64 10.73
N ARG A 85 11.53 16.03 10.53
CA ARG A 85 12.13 16.26 9.21
C ARG A 85 12.57 14.93 8.61
N ILE A 86 12.15 14.72 7.37
CA ILE A 86 12.41 13.52 6.58
C ILE A 86 13.09 13.98 5.30
N ASP A 87 14.25 13.41 4.98
CA ASP A 87 14.92 13.67 3.73
C ASP A 87 14.28 12.86 2.59
N GLU A 88 14.54 13.27 1.35
CA GLU A 88 14.01 12.57 0.17
C GLU A 88 14.46 11.09 0.16
N GLY A 89 13.51 10.18 -0.10
CA GLY A 89 13.78 8.74 -0.14
C GLY A 89 13.82 8.01 1.20
N GLU A 90 13.79 8.71 2.34
CA GLU A 90 13.89 8.06 3.66
C GLU A 90 12.58 7.41 4.15
N LEU A 91 11.45 7.93 3.67
CA LEU A 91 10.12 7.44 4.02
C LEU A 91 9.55 6.56 2.91
N ASP A 92 9.31 5.30 3.24
CA ASP A 92 8.87 4.28 2.29
C ASP A 92 7.56 4.63 1.58
N VAL A 93 6.64 5.36 2.23
CA VAL A 93 5.42 5.84 1.57
C VAL A 93 5.68 6.91 0.50
N HIS A 94 6.67 7.80 0.69
CA HIS A 94 7.00 8.78 -0.35
C HIS A 94 7.60 8.10 -1.58
N VAL A 95 8.49 7.13 -1.37
CA VAL A 95 9.06 6.31 -2.45
C VAL A 95 7.98 5.52 -3.17
N PHE A 96 7.04 4.93 -2.43
CA PHE A 96 5.91 4.21 -3.00
C PHE A 96 4.99 5.13 -3.81
N ASP A 97 4.62 6.29 -3.30
CA ASP A 97 3.75 7.24 -4.01
C ASP A 97 4.43 7.73 -5.31
N ALA A 98 5.75 7.92 -5.30
CA ALA A 98 6.52 8.22 -6.52
C ALA A 98 6.45 7.07 -7.53
N HIS A 99 6.65 5.82 -7.11
CA HIS A 99 6.50 4.67 -8.00
C HIS A 99 5.06 4.49 -8.52
N VAL A 100 4.03 4.79 -7.72
CA VAL A 100 2.63 4.76 -8.17
C VAL A 100 2.41 5.77 -9.30
N ALA A 101 2.94 6.99 -9.16
CA ALA A 101 2.85 8.02 -10.19
C ALA A 101 3.58 7.60 -11.48
N GLU A 102 4.78 7.04 -11.33
CA GLU A 102 5.58 6.54 -12.46
C GLU A 102 4.91 5.34 -13.16
N ALA A 103 4.41 4.36 -12.41
CA ALA A 103 3.70 3.21 -12.95
C ALA A 103 2.44 3.64 -13.72
N ARG A 104 1.70 4.63 -13.22
CA ARG A 104 0.54 5.20 -13.91
C ARG A 104 0.94 5.83 -15.25
N ALA A 105 2.01 6.64 -15.26
CA ALA A 105 2.51 7.28 -16.47
C ALA A 105 2.97 6.24 -17.50
N ALA A 106 3.71 5.22 -17.06
CA ALA A 106 4.15 4.12 -17.91
C ALA A 106 2.98 3.28 -18.46
N HIS A 107 1.98 2.99 -17.64
CA HIS A 107 0.78 2.23 -18.06
C HIS A 107 -0.04 3.02 -19.09
N THR A 108 -0.19 4.33 -18.88
CA THR A 108 -0.87 5.22 -19.84
C THR A 108 -0.09 5.33 -21.16
N GLY A 109 1.24 5.37 -21.08
CA GLY A 109 2.14 5.35 -22.24
C GLY A 109 2.35 3.98 -22.87
N GLN A 110 1.75 2.92 -22.32
CA GLN A 110 1.91 1.52 -22.74
C GLN A 110 3.38 1.03 -22.76
N ASP A 111 4.23 1.61 -21.91
CA ASP A 111 5.61 1.16 -21.68
C ASP A 111 5.59 -0.02 -20.69
N TRP A 112 5.27 -1.21 -21.20
CA TRP A 112 4.96 -2.38 -20.39
C TRP A 112 6.15 -2.89 -19.59
N GLU A 113 7.35 -2.89 -20.17
CA GLU A 113 8.57 -3.26 -19.45
C GLU A 113 8.81 -2.35 -18.24
N ARG A 114 8.57 -1.03 -18.40
CA ARG A 114 8.67 -0.10 -17.28
C ARG A 114 7.57 -0.31 -16.25
N VAL A 115 6.33 -0.57 -16.66
CA VAL A 115 5.24 -0.88 -15.72
C VAL A 115 5.61 -2.08 -14.85
N VAL A 116 6.09 -3.18 -15.44
CA VAL A 116 6.48 -4.38 -14.69
C VAL A 116 7.56 -4.06 -13.67
N ARG A 117 8.64 -3.38 -14.08
CA ARG A 117 9.76 -3.03 -13.20
C ARG A 117 9.31 -2.13 -12.04
N VAL A 118 8.65 -1.02 -12.35
CA VAL A 118 8.25 -0.02 -11.34
C VAL A 118 7.20 -0.57 -10.39
N CYS A 119 6.25 -1.38 -10.88
CA CYS A 119 5.28 -2.04 -10.00
C CYS A 119 5.96 -3.06 -9.07
N ALA A 120 6.95 -3.82 -9.56
CA ALA A 120 7.71 -4.74 -8.73
C ALA A 120 8.46 -4.01 -7.61
N ASP A 121 9.15 -2.92 -7.94
CA ASP A 121 9.88 -2.08 -6.97
C ASP A 121 8.93 -1.50 -5.90
N ALA A 122 7.78 -0.97 -6.32
CA ALA A 122 6.76 -0.44 -5.42
C ALA A 122 6.19 -1.52 -4.48
N LEU A 123 5.88 -2.69 -5.01
CA LEU A 123 5.32 -3.81 -4.25
C LEU A 123 6.34 -4.38 -3.25
N ALA A 124 7.63 -4.35 -3.56
CA ALA A 124 8.69 -4.79 -2.65
C ALA A 124 8.82 -3.92 -1.37
N LEU A 125 8.26 -2.70 -1.36
CA LEU A 125 8.21 -1.84 -0.16
C LEU A 125 7.20 -2.33 0.90
N TRP A 126 6.30 -3.24 0.51
CA TRP A 126 5.28 -3.78 1.38
C TRP A 126 5.86 -4.86 2.31
N ARG A 127 5.53 -4.75 3.60
CA ARG A 127 6.07 -5.61 4.68
C ARG A 127 4.93 -6.13 5.57
N GLY A 128 3.74 -6.29 4.98
CA GLY A 128 2.48 -6.52 5.67
C GLY A 128 1.55 -5.30 5.65
N ALA A 129 0.45 -5.39 6.41
CA ALA A 129 -0.58 -4.36 6.45
C ALA A 129 -0.02 -3.02 6.98
N PRO A 130 -0.39 -1.87 6.37
CA PRO A 130 0.01 -0.56 6.86
C PRO A 130 -0.44 -0.37 8.31
N LEU A 131 0.43 0.22 9.13
CA LEU A 131 0.16 0.52 10.54
C LEU A 131 -0.16 -0.72 11.41
N ALA A 132 0.15 -1.94 10.94
CA ALA A 132 -0.12 -3.16 11.70
C ALA A 132 0.58 -3.17 13.07
N GLY A 133 -0.17 -3.58 14.10
CA GLY A 133 0.32 -3.65 15.48
C GLY A 133 0.50 -2.28 16.12
N LEU A 134 -0.26 -1.28 15.67
CA LEU A 134 -0.44 0.01 16.34
C LEU A 134 -1.88 0.14 16.83
N PRO A 135 -2.10 0.84 17.94
CA PRO A 135 -3.42 1.03 18.50
C PRO A 135 -4.23 2.05 17.65
N PRO A 136 -5.57 1.93 17.57
CA PRO A 136 -6.41 2.75 16.68
C PRO A 136 -6.27 4.26 16.90
N GLU A 137 -5.91 4.69 18.11
CA GLU A 137 -5.77 6.07 18.55
C GLU A 137 -4.69 6.83 17.78
N VAL A 138 -3.72 6.12 17.18
CA VAL A 138 -2.72 6.71 16.27
C VAL A 138 -3.38 7.33 15.04
N GLY A 139 -4.59 6.89 14.69
CA GLY A 139 -5.28 7.31 13.49
C GLY A 139 -4.69 6.68 12.23
N GLY A 140 -4.77 7.39 11.10
CA GLY A 140 -4.21 6.92 9.83
C GLY A 140 -5.03 5.83 9.13
N TYR A 141 -6.27 5.56 9.55
CA TYR A 141 -7.16 4.59 8.88
C TYR A 141 -7.34 4.94 7.39
N ALA A 142 -7.72 6.19 7.09
CA ALA A 142 -7.90 6.64 5.70
C ALA A 142 -6.60 6.55 4.89
N PHE A 143 -5.46 6.87 5.51
CA PHE A 143 -4.14 6.70 4.91
C PHE A 143 -3.83 5.23 4.59
N ALA A 144 -4.08 4.32 5.53
CA ALA A 144 -3.90 2.89 5.32
C ALA A 144 -4.83 2.34 4.22
N GLN A 145 -6.08 2.80 4.14
CA GLN A 145 -6.99 2.44 3.03
C GLN A 145 -6.44 2.91 1.69
N ARG A 146 -6.04 4.18 1.59
CA ARG A 146 -5.47 4.75 0.37
C ARG A 146 -4.29 3.93 -0.15
N LEU A 147 -3.39 3.53 0.75
CA LEU A 147 -2.25 2.70 0.40
C LEU A 147 -2.67 1.31 -0.09
N ARG A 148 -3.65 0.68 0.56
CA ARG A 148 -4.16 -0.63 0.14
C ARG A 148 -4.78 -0.57 -1.25
N GLU A 149 -5.57 0.46 -1.53
CA GLU A 149 -6.13 0.67 -2.88
C GLU A 149 -5.05 0.94 -3.93
N ALA A 150 -4.05 1.75 -3.61
CA ALA A 150 -2.91 1.99 -4.50
C ALA A 150 -2.12 0.70 -4.80
N ARG A 151 -1.97 -0.19 -3.81
CA ARG A 151 -1.37 -1.52 -4.02
C ARG A 151 -2.17 -2.37 -5.01
N LEU A 152 -3.50 -2.35 -4.90
CA LEU A 152 -4.36 -3.10 -5.82
C LEU A 152 -4.25 -2.55 -7.26
N LEU A 153 -4.19 -1.23 -7.41
CA LEU A 153 -3.96 -0.61 -8.72
C LEU A 153 -2.61 -1.02 -9.34
N LEU A 154 -1.53 -1.03 -8.55
CA LEU A 154 -0.23 -1.50 -9.03
C LEU A 154 -0.25 -2.97 -9.45
N LEU A 155 -0.95 -3.83 -8.71
CA LEU A 155 -1.11 -5.22 -9.10
C LEU A 155 -1.85 -5.33 -10.45
N GLU A 156 -2.96 -4.60 -10.60
CA GLU A 156 -3.67 -4.59 -11.87
C GLU A 156 -2.81 -4.09 -13.03
N TRP A 157 -2.11 -2.96 -12.88
CA TRP A 157 -1.22 -2.46 -13.93
C TRP A 157 -0.10 -3.44 -14.25
N ARG A 158 0.48 -4.09 -13.23
CA ARG A 158 1.49 -5.14 -13.44
C ARG A 158 0.92 -6.27 -14.28
N TYR A 159 -0.24 -6.82 -13.93
CA TYR A 159 -0.83 -7.92 -14.69
C TYR A 159 -1.27 -7.51 -16.10
N ASP A 160 -1.74 -6.27 -16.30
CA ASP A 160 -2.00 -5.75 -17.65
C ASP A 160 -0.72 -5.73 -18.49
N ALA A 161 0.40 -5.28 -17.92
CA ALA A 161 1.69 -5.24 -18.60
C ALA A 161 2.26 -6.64 -18.87
N GLU A 162 2.20 -7.56 -17.90
CA GLU A 162 2.65 -8.95 -18.08
C GLU A 162 1.81 -9.67 -19.14
N LEU A 163 0.50 -9.41 -19.18
CA LEU A 163 -0.37 -9.89 -20.26
C LEU A 163 0.06 -9.27 -21.60
N ALA A 164 0.30 -7.96 -21.67
CA ALA A 164 0.68 -7.30 -22.92
C ALA A 164 2.02 -7.80 -23.48
N LEU A 165 3.01 -8.03 -22.62
CA LEU A 165 4.32 -8.59 -22.99
C LEU A 165 4.22 -10.07 -23.37
N GLY A 166 3.35 -10.83 -22.71
CA GLY A 166 3.15 -12.24 -22.97
C GLY A 166 4.34 -13.12 -22.53
N GLY A 167 4.50 -14.27 -23.19
CA GLY A 167 5.61 -15.20 -22.96
C GLY A 167 5.34 -16.28 -21.91
N PRO A 168 6.40 -17.03 -21.49
CA PRO A 168 6.25 -18.24 -20.67
C PRO A 168 5.59 -18.00 -19.31
N ARG A 169 5.77 -16.80 -18.75
CA ARG A 169 5.28 -16.41 -17.43
C ARG A 169 3.75 -16.32 -17.34
N LEU A 170 3.03 -16.28 -18.46
CA LEU A 170 1.56 -16.24 -18.45
C LEU A 170 0.93 -17.39 -17.65
N ASN A 171 1.55 -18.57 -17.64
CA ASN A 171 1.10 -19.71 -16.83
C ASN A 171 1.23 -19.46 -15.33
N GLU A 172 2.25 -18.71 -14.90
CA GLU A 172 2.49 -18.35 -13.49
C GLU A 172 1.50 -17.29 -13.00
N LEU A 173 0.95 -16.45 -13.91
CA LEU A 173 -0.05 -15.45 -13.54
C LEU A 173 -1.38 -16.07 -13.12
N VAL A 174 -1.75 -17.23 -13.67
CA VAL A 174 -3.03 -17.89 -13.40
C VAL A 174 -3.25 -18.18 -11.90
N PRO A 175 -2.35 -18.90 -11.20
CA PRO A 175 -2.53 -19.14 -9.77
C PRO A 175 -2.50 -17.84 -8.94
N GLU A 176 -1.68 -16.85 -9.30
CA GLU A 176 -1.66 -15.56 -8.61
C GLU A 176 -3.01 -14.81 -8.73
N LEU A 177 -3.55 -14.73 -9.94
CA LEU A 177 -4.82 -14.07 -10.23
C LEU A 177 -6.01 -14.85 -9.65
N ALA A 178 -5.93 -16.18 -9.58
CA ALA A 178 -6.95 -17.00 -8.91
C ALA A 178 -7.04 -16.68 -7.41
N VAL A 179 -5.91 -16.48 -6.73
CA VAL A 179 -5.90 -16.02 -5.32
C VAL A 179 -6.54 -14.64 -5.20
N LEU A 180 -6.17 -13.69 -6.08
CA LEU A 180 -6.69 -12.32 -6.03
C LEU A 180 -8.20 -12.22 -6.32
N THR A 181 -8.74 -13.05 -7.22
CA THR A 181 -10.20 -13.09 -7.46
C THR A 181 -10.96 -13.72 -6.29
N GLY A 182 -10.31 -14.59 -5.50
CA GLY A 182 -10.82 -15.08 -4.22
C GLY A 182 -10.81 -14.02 -3.12
N GLU A 183 -9.70 -13.28 -2.98
CA GLU A 183 -9.55 -12.23 -1.98
C GLU A 183 -10.39 -10.98 -2.28
N TYR A 184 -10.55 -10.63 -3.55
CA TYR A 184 -11.25 -9.42 -4.00
C TYR A 184 -12.40 -9.78 -4.97
N PRO A 185 -13.49 -10.36 -4.46
CA PRO A 185 -14.53 -10.98 -5.30
C PRO A 185 -15.29 -9.99 -6.20
N LEU A 186 -15.25 -8.69 -5.90
CA LEU A 186 -15.92 -7.63 -6.67
C LEU A 186 -14.95 -6.78 -7.52
N ARG A 187 -13.64 -7.09 -7.53
CA ARG A 187 -12.63 -6.40 -8.36
C ARG A 187 -12.60 -7.03 -9.75
N GLU A 188 -13.45 -6.54 -10.64
CA GLU A 188 -13.58 -7.06 -12.01
C GLU A 188 -12.27 -7.11 -12.80
N GLY A 189 -11.32 -6.21 -12.51
CA GLY A 189 -10.00 -6.17 -13.15
C GLY A 189 -9.23 -7.50 -13.06
N PHE A 190 -9.20 -8.12 -11.88
CA PHE A 190 -8.51 -9.41 -11.69
C PHE A 190 -9.20 -10.56 -12.45
N TYR A 191 -10.53 -10.53 -12.58
CA TYR A 191 -11.26 -11.52 -13.37
C TYR A 191 -10.97 -11.36 -14.86
N ARG A 192 -10.98 -10.13 -15.38
CA ARG A 192 -10.59 -9.82 -16.75
C ARG A 192 -9.19 -10.39 -17.04
N GLN A 193 -8.23 -10.13 -16.17
CA GLN A 193 -6.85 -10.57 -16.33
C GLN A 193 -6.73 -12.10 -16.27
N LEU A 194 -7.43 -12.75 -15.34
CA LEU A 194 -7.45 -14.21 -15.22
C LEU A 194 -8.04 -14.87 -16.46
N MET A 195 -9.15 -14.34 -16.99
CA MET A 195 -9.77 -14.83 -18.23
C MET A 195 -8.79 -14.76 -19.40
N LEU A 196 -8.09 -13.62 -19.57
CA LEU A 196 -7.12 -13.43 -20.63
C LEU A 196 -5.89 -14.35 -20.48
N ALA A 197 -5.38 -14.53 -19.25
CA ALA A 197 -4.27 -15.41 -18.97
C ALA A 197 -4.62 -16.88 -19.28
N LEU A 198 -5.79 -17.34 -18.83
CA LEU A 198 -6.30 -18.69 -19.13
C LEU A 198 -6.49 -18.92 -20.63
N HIS A 199 -7.09 -17.97 -21.34
CA HIS A 199 -7.31 -18.09 -22.78
C HIS A 199 -5.98 -18.16 -23.55
N ARG A 200 -5.02 -17.27 -23.24
CA ARG A 200 -3.70 -17.27 -23.90
C ARG A 200 -2.82 -18.47 -23.57
N THR A 201 -3.17 -19.23 -22.54
CA THR A 201 -2.52 -20.49 -22.16
C THR A 201 -3.30 -21.73 -22.59
N GLY A 202 -4.31 -21.57 -23.47
CA GLY A 202 -5.08 -22.68 -24.06
C GLY A 202 -6.18 -23.25 -23.16
N ARG A 203 -6.49 -22.60 -22.03
CA ARG A 203 -7.46 -23.04 -21.02
C ARG A 203 -8.80 -22.33 -21.18
N GLN A 204 -9.34 -22.34 -22.39
CA GLN A 204 -10.55 -21.59 -22.76
C GLN A 204 -11.78 -21.93 -21.91
N ALA A 205 -12.01 -23.22 -21.61
CA ALA A 205 -13.14 -23.65 -20.79
C ALA A 205 -13.11 -23.05 -19.37
N GLU A 206 -11.92 -22.93 -18.78
CA GLU A 206 -11.72 -22.33 -17.46
C GLU A 206 -11.90 -20.81 -17.51
N ALA A 207 -11.45 -20.14 -18.58
CA ALA A 207 -11.71 -18.71 -18.77
C ALA A 207 -13.22 -18.40 -18.82
N LEU A 208 -14.00 -19.25 -19.49
CA LEU A 208 -15.47 -19.12 -19.55
C LEU A 208 -16.14 -19.41 -18.19
N ALA A 209 -15.57 -20.30 -17.38
CA ALA A 209 -16.04 -20.56 -16.02
C ALA A 209 -15.82 -19.32 -15.12
N VAL A 210 -14.65 -18.70 -15.18
CA VAL A 210 -14.32 -17.47 -14.42
C VAL A 210 -15.31 -16.34 -14.73
N HIS A 211 -15.68 -16.14 -16.00
CA HIS A 211 -16.69 -15.15 -16.38
C HIS A 211 -18.07 -15.44 -15.77
N ARG A 212 -18.50 -16.71 -15.83
CA ARG A 212 -19.80 -17.15 -15.29
C ARG A 212 -19.88 -16.94 -13.77
N ASP A 213 -18.81 -17.26 -13.07
CA ASP A 213 -18.71 -17.09 -11.62
C ASP A 213 -18.78 -15.61 -11.23
N LEU A 214 -18.02 -14.75 -11.91
CA LEU A 214 -18.08 -13.30 -11.68
C LEU A 214 -19.49 -12.76 -11.93
N ARG A 215 -20.07 -13.09 -13.09
CA ARG A 215 -21.42 -12.62 -13.45
C ARG A 215 -22.45 -13.04 -12.41
N THR A 216 -22.41 -14.29 -11.96
CA THR A 216 -23.32 -14.80 -10.92
C THR A 216 -23.19 -14.00 -9.63
N ARG A 217 -21.97 -13.65 -9.21
CA ARG A 217 -21.74 -12.81 -8.03
C ARG A 217 -22.23 -11.37 -8.22
N LEU A 218 -21.91 -10.72 -9.34
CA LEU A 218 -22.31 -9.34 -9.59
C LEU A 218 -23.83 -9.19 -9.69
N VAL A 219 -24.49 -10.08 -10.43
CA VAL A 219 -25.95 -10.07 -10.55
C VAL A 219 -26.58 -10.41 -9.20
N GLY A 220 -26.07 -11.42 -8.50
CA GLY A 220 -26.63 -11.88 -7.22
C GLY A 220 -26.45 -10.90 -6.06
N GLN A 221 -25.33 -10.17 -5.99
CA GLN A 221 -25.01 -9.29 -4.86
C GLN A 221 -25.29 -7.81 -5.13
N LEU A 222 -25.11 -7.37 -6.38
CA LEU A 222 -25.19 -5.95 -6.74
C LEU A 222 -26.31 -5.65 -7.75
N GLY A 223 -26.91 -6.69 -8.37
CA GLY A 223 -27.94 -6.50 -9.39
C GLY A 223 -27.41 -5.91 -10.71
N VAL A 224 -26.10 -6.02 -10.96
CA VAL A 224 -25.44 -5.45 -12.14
C VAL A 224 -24.78 -6.52 -12.99
N GLU A 225 -24.68 -6.28 -14.29
CA GLU A 225 -23.93 -7.11 -15.23
C GLU A 225 -22.44 -6.73 -15.25
N PRO A 226 -21.53 -7.63 -15.69
CA PRO A 226 -20.11 -7.32 -15.82
C PRO A 226 -19.86 -6.09 -16.69
N GLY A 227 -18.89 -5.28 -16.28
CA GLY A 227 -18.48 -4.05 -16.95
C GLY A 227 -17.79 -4.29 -18.32
N PRO A 228 -17.53 -3.22 -19.08
CA PRO A 228 -17.00 -3.30 -20.44
C PRO A 228 -15.74 -4.15 -20.57
N GLY A 229 -14.76 -3.96 -19.68
CA GLY A 229 -13.48 -4.68 -19.75
C GLY A 229 -13.61 -6.20 -19.60
N VAL A 230 -14.55 -6.67 -18.77
CA VAL A 230 -14.83 -8.11 -18.63
C VAL A 230 -15.58 -8.64 -19.86
N ARG A 231 -16.54 -7.87 -20.39
CA ARG A 231 -17.27 -8.24 -21.62
C ARG A 231 -16.34 -8.35 -22.83
N GLU A 232 -15.40 -7.42 -22.97
CA GLU A 232 -14.38 -7.47 -24.02
C GLU A 232 -13.48 -8.69 -23.89
N ALA A 233 -13.03 -9.03 -22.68
CA ALA A 233 -12.27 -10.25 -22.43
C ALA A 233 -13.10 -11.51 -22.75
N HIS A 234 -14.40 -11.52 -22.43
CA HIS A 234 -15.28 -12.63 -22.76
C HIS A 234 -15.40 -12.83 -24.28
N VAL A 235 -15.56 -11.75 -25.05
CA VAL A 235 -15.57 -11.80 -26.51
C VAL A 235 -14.24 -12.31 -27.06
N ALA A 236 -13.11 -11.88 -26.49
CA ALA A 236 -11.79 -12.37 -26.88
C ALA A 236 -11.66 -13.89 -26.65
N VAL A 237 -12.16 -14.40 -25.52
CA VAL A 237 -12.14 -15.84 -25.17
C VAL A 237 -12.99 -16.69 -26.13
N LEU A 238 -14.04 -16.12 -26.73
CA LEU A 238 -14.95 -16.83 -27.63
C LEU A 238 -14.48 -16.87 -29.10
N ARG A 239 -13.47 -16.07 -29.44
CA ARG A 239 -12.83 -16.07 -30.77
C ARG A 239 -11.70 -17.08 -30.82
#